data_AF-A0A958S2M1-F1
#
_entry.id   AF-A0A958S2M1-F1
#
_cell.length_a   1.000
_cell.length_b   1.000
_cell.length_c   1.000
_cell.angle_alpha   90.00
_cell.angle_beta   90.00
_cell.angle_gamma   90.00
#
_symmetry.space_group_name_H-M   'P 1'
#
loop_
_entity.id
_entity.type
_entity.pdbx_description
1 polymer ?
#
loop_
_entity_poly.entity_id
_entity_poly.type
_entity_poly.pdbx_seq_one_letter_code
_entity_poly.pdbx_strand_id
1 'polypeptide(L)'
;MDFSMPFNFNQWIEENKDKLKPPVANKNMYPLGKDFIVMVVAGPNARKDYHFNETEELFYQLKGDINVRVQVDGKAVDVPIKEGEMFLLPGNVPHSPGRTEGSIGLVIERVRKGTDMKDGLMWFCDKCNNKLYEERFPLADIEKDFLAVFKRFYNSEELRTCDNCGHVMETDPKFTEE
;
A
#
# COMPACT_ATOMS: atom_id res chain seq x y z
N MET A 1 -13.48 -31.45 2.08
CA MET A 1 -13.28 -30.00 2.30
C MET A 1 -12.03 -29.91 3.14
N ASP A 2 -10.91 -29.49 2.54
CA ASP A 2 -9.69 -29.26 3.30
C ASP A 2 -9.78 -27.88 3.95
N PHE A 3 -9.58 -27.82 5.26
CA PHE A 3 -9.51 -26.59 6.03
C PHE A 3 -8.28 -26.64 6.93
N SER A 4 -7.68 -25.48 7.20
CA SER A 4 -6.55 -25.36 8.12
C SER A 4 -7.05 -25.15 9.55
N MET A 5 -6.34 -25.72 10.52
CA MET A 5 -6.61 -25.45 11.93
C MET A 5 -6.24 -24.00 12.29
N PRO A 6 -6.92 -23.40 13.29
CA PRO A 6 -6.51 -22.10 13.81
C PRO A 6 -5.07 -22.16 14.36
N PHE A 7 -4.37 -21.04 14.28
CA PHE A 7 -3.01 -20.89 14.82
C PHE A 7 -2.92 -19.63 15.68
N ASN A 8 -1.86 -19.54 16.48
CA ASN A 8 -1.62 -18.36 17.31
C ASN A 8 -1.03 -17.23 16.44
N PHE A 9 -1.75 -16.12 16.34
CA PHE A 9 -1.33 -15.01 15.49
C PHE A 9 -0.01 -14.36 15.93
N ASN A 10 0.20 -14.19 17.23
CA ASN A 10 1.45 -13.61 17.75
C ASN A 10 2.63 -14.52 17.43
N GLN A 11 2.48 -15.83 17.59
CA GLN A 11 3.50 -16.80 17.20
C GLN A 11 3.82 -16.72 15.71
N TRP A 12 2.79 -16.61 14.85
CA TRP A 12 3.00 -16.44 13.41
C TRP A 12 3.81 -15.17 13.09
N ILE A 13 3.54 -14.06 13.78
CA ILE A 13 4.32 -12.82 13.63
C ILE A 13 5.79 -13.07 13.98
N GLU A 14 6.05 -13.69 15.14
CA GLU A 14 7.41 -14.03 15.59
C GLU A 14 8.16 -14.89 14.57
N GLU A 15 7.50 -15.93 14.05
CA GLU A 15 8.05 -16.87 13.05
C GLU A 15 8.30 -16.23 11.67
N ASN A 16 7.71 -15.07 11.38
CA ASN A 16 7.84 -14.36 10.10
C ASN A 16 8.52 -12.99 10.23
N LYS A 17 9.06 -12.63 11.40
CA LYS A 17 9.75 -11.35 11.65
C LYS A 17 10.83 -11.03 10.63
N ASP A 18 11.54 -12.05 10.17
CA ASP A 18 12.60 -11.95 9.17
C ASP A 18 12.09 -11.50 7.80
N LYS A 19 10.81 -11.74 7.49
CA LYS A 19 10.12 -11.33 6.26
C LYS A 19 9.41 -9.99 6.40
N LEU A 20 9.14 -9.56 7.64
CA LEU A 20 8.48 -8.30 7.98
C LEU A 20 9.50 -7.14 8.09
N LYS A 21 10.40 -7.05 7.12
CA LYS A 21 11.41 -5.98 7.01
C LYS A 21 11.56 -5.53 5.55
N PRO A 22 12.16 -4.35 5.30
CA PRO A 22 12.42 -3.89 3.93
C PRO A 22 13.16 -4.94 3.08
N PRO A 23 12.92 -5.00 1.75
CA PRO A 23 12.21 -4.00 0.94
C PRO A 23 10.68 -4.20 0.81
N VAL A 24 10.17 -5.40 1.09
CA VAL A 24 8.74 -5.72 0.88
C VAL A 24 7.91 -5.41 2.14
N ALA A 25 8.46 -5.73 3.32
CA ALA A 25 7.89 -5.44 4.64
C ALA A 25 6.42 -5.86 4.84
N ASN A 26 5.89 -6.77 4.01
CA ASN A 26 4.57 -7.35 4.17
C ASN A 26 4.58 -8.86 3.91
N LYS A 27 3.56 -9.56 4.41
CA LYS A 27 3.36 -10.98 4.14
C LYS A 27 1.90 -11.37 4.20
N ASN A 28 1.40 -11.99 3.13
CA ASN A 28 0.08 -12.61 3.09
C ASN A 28 0.05 -13.88 3.97
N MET A 29 -0.90 -13.93 4.90
CA MET A 29 -1.10 -15.02 5.85
C MET A 29 -1.83 -16.23 5.22
N TYR A 30 -2.70 -15.97 4.24
CA TYR A 30 -3.56 -16.97 3.59
C TYR A 30 -3.43 -16.86 2.06
N PRO A 31 -2.33 -17.32 1.45
CA PRO A 31 -2.12 -17.22 0.00
C PRO A 31 -3.13 -18.03 -0.84
N LEU A 32 -3.83 -18.99 -0.22
CA LEU A 32 -4.91 -19.76 -0.85
C LEU A 32 -6.31 -19.15 -0.62
N GLY A 33 -6.38 -18.02 0.10
CA GLY A 33 -7.63 -17.29 0.33
C GLY A 33 -8.26 -16.84 -0.98
N LYS A 34 -9.58 -17.04 -1.11
CA LYS A 34 -10.34 -16.71 -2.34
C LYS A 34 -11.10 -15.40 -2.23
N ASP A 35 -11.51 -15.02 -1.03
CA ASP A 35 -12.34 -13.83 -0.79
C ASP A 35 -11.54 -12.71 -0.13
N PHE A 36 -10.65 -13.06 0.80
CA PHE A 36 -9.86 -12.11 1.58
C PHE A 36 -8.37 -12.24 1.30
N ILE A 37 -7.73 -11.09 1.18
CA ILE A 37 -6.29 -10.94 1.27
C ILE A 37 -6.01 -10.45 2.68
N VAL A 38 -5.32 -11.27 3.49
CA VAL A 38 -5.00 -10.95 4.88
C VAL A 38 -3.50 -10.83 5.01
N MET A 39 -3.00 -9.63 5.31
CA MET A 39 -1.58 -9.33 5.33
C MET A 39 -1.14 -8.78 6.68
N VAL A 40 0.03 -9.19 7.13
CA VAL A 40 0.78 -8.43 8.14
C VAL A 40 1.74 -7.52 7.41
N VAL A 41 1.77 -6.24 7.80
CA VAL A 41 2.61 -5.21 7.20
C VAL A 41 3.39 -4.51 8.31
N ALA A 42 4.70 -4.39 8.13
CA ALA A 42 5.62 -3.80 9.08
C ALA A 42 6.33 -2.57 8.50
N GLY A 43 7.03 -1.86 9.38
CA GLY A 43 7.90 -0.74 9.00
C GLY A 43 9.36 -0.91 9.42
N PRO A 44 10.26 -0.02 8.96
CA PRO A 44 9.93 1.23 8.31
C PRO A 44 9.60 1.04 6.82
N ASN A 45 8.53 1.66 6.36
CA ASN A 45 8.19 1.71 4.95
C ASN A 45 7.40 2.98 4.65
N ALA A 46 7.91 3.78 3.73
CA ALA A 46 7.21 4.93 3.19
C ALA A 46 7.38 4.93 1.68
N ARG A 47 6.28 5.16 0.97
CA ARG A 47 6.28 5.31 -0.47
C ARG A 47 5.53 6.59 -0.84
N LYS A 48 5.77 7.08 -2.05
CA LYS A 48 5.12 8.29 -2.57
C LYS A 48 3.85 7.99 -3.39
N ASP A 49 3.65 6.74 -3.78
CA ASP A 49 2.43 6.30 -4.43
C ASP A 49 1.24 6.34 -3.46
N TYR A 50 0.09 6.71 -4.02
CA TYR A 50 -1.23 6.47 -3.45
C TYR A 50 -1.83 5.29 -4.19
N HIS A 51 -2.19 4.27 -3.43
CA HIS A 51 -2.94 3.14 -3.92
C HIS A 51 -4.42 3.51 -4.04
N PHE A 52 -4.99 3.18 -5.18
CA PHE A 52 -6.42 3.23 -5.46
C PHE A 52 -6.96 1.81 -5.50
N ASN A 53 -7.96 1.53 -4.67
CA ASN A 53 -8.63 0.23 -4.60
C ASN A 53 -10.14 0.48 -4.65
N GLU A 54 -10.87 -0.19 -5.54
CA GLU A 54 -12.32 -0.04 -5.66
C GLU A 54 -13.10 -0.69 -4.49
N THR A 55 -12.40 -1.44 -3.64
CA THR A 55 -12.94 -2.10 -2.44
C THR A 55 -12.41 -1.47 -1.16
N GLU A 56 -13.06 -1.77 -0.04
CA GLU A 56 -12.62 -1.31 1.29
C GLU A 56 -11.31 -1.99 1.72
N GLU A 57 -10.55 -1.30 2.57
CA GLU A 57 -9.37 -1.85 3.24
C GLU A 57 -9.47 -1.66 4.75
N LEU A 58 -9.40 -2.76 5.49
CA LEU A 58 -9.43 -2.73 6.94
C LEU A 58 -8.01 -2.76 7.49
N PHE A 59 -7.66 -1.76 8.28
CA PHE A 59 -6.43 -1.66 9.03
C PHE A 59 -6.70 -1.98 10.51
N TYR A 60 -5.83 -2.79 11.10
CA TYR A 60 -5.74 -2.94 12.55
C TYR A 60 -4.27 -2.83 12.97
N GLN A 61 -3.94 -1.80 13.74
CA GLN A 61 -2.57 -1.50 14.09
C GLN A 61 -2.19 -2.20 15.40
N LEU A 62 -1.32 -3.21 15.31
CA LEU A 62 -1.00 -4.12 16.43
C LEU A 62 0.13 -3.60 17.30
N LYS A 63 1.11 -2.94 16.70
CA LYS A 63 2.29 -2.40 17.39
C LYS A 63 2.77 -1.12 16.73
N GLY A 64 3.08 -0.10 17.52
CA GLY A 64 3.57 1.20 17.05
C GLY A 64 2.53 1.98 16.25
N ASP A 65 2.87 3.24 15.96
CA ASP A 65 1.95 4.17 15.30
C ASP A 65 2.28 4.31 13.81
N ILE A 66 1.26 4.46 12.97
CA ILE A 66 1.40 4.71 11.54
C ILE A 66 0.55 5.93 11.13
N ASN A 67 0.76 6.38 9.90
CA ASN A 67 -0.09 7.38 9.28
C ASN A 67 -0.48 6.93 7.88
N VAL A 68 -1.78 6.91 7.59
CA VAL A 68 -2.29 6.67 6.23
C VAL A 68 -2.70 8.02 5.65
N ARG A 69 -1.93 8.50 4.68
CA ARG A 69 -2.29 9.74 3.99
C ARG A 69 -3.30 9.43 2.90
N VAL A 70 -4.43 10.15 2.86
CA VAL A 70 -5.50 9.94 1.88
C VAL A 70 -5.72 11.17 1.02
N GLN A 71 -6.32 11.01 -0.17
CA GLN A 71 -6.80 12.11 -0.99
C GLN A 71 -8.32 12.23 -0.83
N VAL A 72 -8.78 13.36 -0.27
CA VAL A 72 -10.20 13.67 -0.07
C VAL A 72 -10.46 15.08 -0.55
N ASP A 73 -11.44 15.26 -1.42
CA ASP A 73 -11.81 16.56 -2.01
C ASP A 73 -10.63 17.34 -2.61
N GLY A 74 -9.71 16.61 -3.27
CA GLY A 74 -8.51 17.16 -3.90
C GLY A 74 -7.40 17.58 -2.93
N LYS A 75 -7.50 17.21 -1.66
CA LYS A 75 -6.52 17.52 -0.62
C LYS A 75 -5.93 16.25 -0.03
N ALA A 76 -4.63 16.31 0.25
CA ALA A 76 -3.96 15.31 1.08
C ALA A 76 -4.37 15.50 2.55
N VAL A 77 -4.85 14.43 3.18
CA VAL A 77 -5.26 14.40 4.59
C VAL A 77 -4.50 13.29 5.29
N ASP A 78 -3.88 13.61 6.43
CA ASP A 78 -3.18 12.63 7.27
C ASP A 78 -4.17 11.96 8.22
N VAL A 79 -4.22 10.62 8.18
CA VAL A 79 -5.03 9.79 9.08
C VAL A 79 -4.06 9.01 9.98
N PRO A 80 -3.77 9.51 11.20
CA PRO A 80 -2.97 8.76 12.16
C PRO A 80 -3.75 7.53 12.63
N ILE A 81 -3.07 6.38 12.71
CA ILE A 81 -3.61 5.14 13.28
C ILE A 81 -2.61 4.67 14.33
N LYS A 82 -2.99 4.78 15.59
CA LYS A 82 -2.15 4.45 16.75
C LYS A 82 -2.23 2.96 17.06
N GLU A 83 -1.27 2.49 17.85
CA GLU A 83 -1.30 1.13 18.41
C GLU A 83 -2.67 0.82 19.07
N GLY A 84 -3.27 -0.29 18.67
CA GLY A 84 -4.59 -0.75 19.13
C GLY A 84 -5.77 -0.21 18.31
N GLU A 85 -5.57 0.76 17.42
CA GLU A 85 -6.66 1.35 16.63
C GLU A 85 -7.00 0.52 15.39
N MET A 86 -8.29 0.54 15.05
CA MET A 86 -8.82 0.00 13.79
C MET A 86 -9.34 1.13 12.91
N PHE A 87 -9.14 0.99 11.61
CA PHE A 87 -9.59 1.95 10.61
C PHE A 87 -10.08 1.21 9.37
N LEU A 88 -11.32 1.46 8.97
CA LEU A 88 -11.89 0.97 7.71
C LEU A 88 -11.82 2.10 6.69
N LEU A 89 -10.97 1.96 5.69
CA LEU A 89 -10.88 2.88 4.58
C LEU A 89 -11.93 2.52 3.53
N PRO A 90 -12.84 3.44 3.13
CA PRO A 90 -13.77 3.20 2.05
C PRO A 90 -13.06 2.96 0.71
N GLY A 91 -13.66 2.14 -0.14
CA GLY A 91 -13.19 1.98 -1.52
C GLY A 91 -13.21 3.29 -2.30
N ASN A 92 -12.36 3.35 -3.32
CA ASN A 92 -12.13 4.49 -4.21
C ASN A 92 -11.44 5.71 -3.57
N VAL A 93 -10.90 5.57 -2.34
CA VAL A 93 -10.12 6.61 -1.69
C VAL A 93 -8.62 6.35 -1.93
N PRO A 94 -7.91 7.19 -2.71
CA PRO A 94 -6.48 7.06 -2.90
C PRO A 94 -5.75 7.23 -1.56
N HIS A 95 -4.88 6.30 -1.21
CA HIS A 95 -4.22 6.29 0.10
C HIS A 95 -2.76 5.83 0.05
N SER A 96 -1.93 6.37 0.92
CA SER A 96 -0.49 6.14 0.99
C SER A 96 -0.09 5.84 2.44
N PRO A 97 0.04 4.56 2.83
CA PRO A 97 0.44 4.16 4.17
C PRO A 97 1.92 4.46 4.44
N GLY A 98 2.20 5.29 5.45
CA GLY A 98 3.52 5.51 6.02
C GLY A 98 3.67 4.74 7.33
N ARG A 99 4.63 3.82 7.39
CA ARG A 99 4.88 2.93 8.53
C ARG A 99 6.19 3.25 9.22
N THR A 100 6.13 3.48 10.53
CA THR A 100 7.31 3.74 11.37
C THR A 100 8.12 2.47 11.63
N GLU A 101 9.39 2.62 12.00
CA GLU A 101 10.27 1.50 12.30
C GLU A 101 9.72 0.63 13.45
N GLY A 102 9.69 -0.69 13.25
CA GLY A 102 9.23 -1.64 14.26
C GLY A 102 7.71 -1.69 14.45
N SER A 103 6.95 -0.91 13.66
CA SER A 103 5.48 -1.01 13.63
C SER A 103 5.02 -2.31 12.99
N ILE A 104 3.86 -2.82 13.42
CA ILE A 104 3.22 -4.03 12.89
C ILE A 104 1.71 -3.76 12.80
N GLY A 105 1.12 -3.99 11.63
CA GLY A 105 -0.32 -3.89 11.44
C GLY A 105 -0.86 -5.05 10.62
N LEU A 106 -2.13 -5.37 10.83
CA LEU A 106 -2.93 -6.25 10.00
C LEU A 106 -3.67 -5.40 8.96
N VAL A 107 -3.66 -5.84 7.70
CA VAL A 107 -4.46 -5.27 6.63
C VAL A 107 -5.32 -6.37 6.02
N ILE A 108 -6.61 -6.11 5.86
CA ILE A 108 -7.55 -7.04 5.20
C ILE A 108 -8.17 -6.32 4.01
N GLU A 109 -8.07 -6.95 2.85
CA GLU A 109 -8.66 -6.47 1.61
C GLU A 109 -9.47 -7.59 0.95
N ARG A 110 -10.25 -7.23 -0.07
CA ARG A 110 -10.97 -8.20 -0.89
C ARG A 110 -10.11 -8.66 -2.08
N VAL A 111 -10.22 -9.94 -2.46
CA VAL A 111 -9.62 -10.44 -3.69
C VAL A 111 -10.36 -9.84 -4.90
N ARG A 112 -9.62 -9.24 -5.84
CA ARG A 112 -10.15 -8.68 -7.11
C ARG A 112 -10.13 -9.69 -8.25
N LYS A 113 -9.32 -10.74 -8.15
CA LYS A 113 -9.13 -11.73 -9.23
C LYS A 113 -10.46 -12.37 -9.63
N GLY A 114 -10.76 -12.34 -10.93
CA GLY A 114 -12.00 -12.87 -11.50
C GLY A 114 -13.19 -11.91 -11.46
N THR A 115 -12.95 -10.64 -11.10
CA THR A 115 -13.92 -9.55 -11.19
C THR A 115 -13.47 -8.52 -12.24
N ASP A 116 -14.32 -7.54 -12.52
CA ASP A 116 -14.03 -6.37 -13.37
C ASP A 116 -13.35 -5.22 -12.59
N MET A 117 -13.19 -5.38 -11.27
CA MET A 117 -12.60 -4.37 -10.41
C MET A 117 -11.13 -4.14 -10.73
N LYS A 118 -10.69 -2.89 -10.58
CA LYS A 118 -9.33 -2.47 -10.83
C LYS A 118 -8.68 -1.89 -9.58
N ASP A 119 -7.37 -2.02 -9.56
CA ASP A 119 -6.51 -1.26 -8.69
C ASP A 119 -5.86 -0.14 -9.48
N GLY A 120 -5.23 0.78 -8.79
CA GLY A 120 -4.43 1.81 -9.42
C GLY A 120 -3.36 2.38 -8.52
N LEU A 121 -2.40 3.03 -9.14
CA LEU A 121 -1.35 3.76 -8.47
C LEU A 121 -1.38 5.20 -8.97
N MET A 122 -1.31 6.12 -8.03
CA MET A 122 -1.39 7.55 -8.27
C MET A 122 -0.23 8.27 -7.60
N TRP A 123 0.26 9.34 -8.23
CA TRP A 123 1.27 10.22 -7.66
C TRP A 123 0.77 11.65 -7.67
N PHE A 124 1.12 12.38 -6.62
CA PHE A 124 0.76 13.78 -6.43
C PHE A 124 2.02 14.58 -6.12
N CYS A 125 2.07 15.82 -6.60
CA CYS A 125 3.23 16.69 -6.44
C CYS A 125 3.50 16.99 -4.96
N ASP A 126 4.73 16.74 -4.50
CA ASP A 126 5.16 16.99 -3.11
C ASP A 126 5.03 18.46 -2.68
N LYS A 127 4.96 19.42 -3.63
CA LYS A 127 4.85 20.86 -3.34
C LYS A 127 3.43 21.42 -3.34
N CYS A 128 2.57 20.95 -4.25
CA CYS A 128 1.26 21.57 -4.48
C CYS A 128 0.09 20.57 -4.53
N ASN A 129 0.34 19.29 -4.30
CA ASN A 129 -0.65 18.20 -4.36
C ASN A 129 -1.33 18.01 -5.73
N ASN A 130 -0.83 18.64 -6.79
CA ASN A 130 -1.35 18.41 -8.14
C ASN A 130 -1.06 16.97 -8.59
N LYS A 131 -2.04 16.29 -9.18
CA LYS A 131 -1.86 14.90 -9.66
C LYS A 131 -0.80 14.89 -10.77
N LEU A 132 0.22 14.05 -10.60
CA LEU A 132 1.30 13.86 -11.58
C LEU A 132 0.94 12.73 -12.54
N TYR A 133 0.52 11.60 -11.99
CA TYR A 133 0.29 10.38 -12.76
C TYR A 133 -0.75 9.51 -12.09
N GLU A 134 -1.47 8.74 -12.90
CA GLU A 134 -2.39 7.69 -12.46
C GLU A 134 -2.35 6.57 -13.49
N GLU A 135 -2.25 5.33 -13.00
CA GLU A 135 -2.44 4.15 -13.82
C GLU A 135 -3.37 3.17 -13.12
N ARG A 136 -4.39 2.68 -13.84
CA ARG A 136 -5.34 1.66 -13.35
C ARG A 136 -5.14 0.35 -14.08
N PHE A 137 -5.14 -0.76 -13.35
CA PHE A 137 -4.84 -2.09 -13.87
C PHE A 137 -5.61 -3.18 -13.09
N PRO A 138 -5.93 -4.32 -13.73
CA PRO A 138 -6.41 -5.49 -13.00
C PRO A 138 -5.28 -6.04 -12.13
N LEU A 139 -5.53 -6.22 -10.83
CA LEU A 139 -4.54 -6.73 -9.89
C LEU A 139 -4.53 -8.27 -9.90
N ALA A 140 -3.40 -8.87 -10.28
CA ALA A 140 -3.20 -10.32 -10.25
C ALA A 140 -2.10 -10.73 -9.27
N ASP A 141 -0.98 -10.00 -9.25
CA ASP A 141 0.17 -10.19 -8.38
C ASP A 141 0.67 -8.82 -7.93
N ILE A 142 0.37 -8.46 -6.68
CA ILE A 142 0.64 -7.12 -6.14
C ILE A 142 2.11 -6.72 -6.26
N GLU A 143 3.05 -7.64 -6.05
CA GLU A 143 4.48 -7.34 -6.09
C GLU A 143 4.93 -7.05 -7.53
N LYS A 144 4.51 -7.88 -8.48
CA LYS A 144 4.90 -7.71 -9.89
C LYS A 144 4.20 -6.54 -10.56
N ASP A 145 2.89 -6.43 -10.36
CA ASP A 145 2.05 -5.45 -11.04
C ASP A 145 2.39 -4.03 -10.57
N PHE A 146 2.59 -3.83 -9.25
CA PHE A 146 2.98 -2.52 -8.72
C PHE A 146 4.37 -2.11 -9.18
N LEU A 147 5.35 -3.03 -9.14
CA LEU A 147 6.72 -2.73 -9.53
C LEU A 147 6.81 -2.29 -11.00
N ALA A 148 6.00 -2.87 -11.88
CA ALA A 148 5.95 -2.47 -13.29
C ALA A 148 5.48 -1.01 -13.46
N VAL A 149 4.46 -0.58 -12.71
CA VAL A 149 3.96 0.80 -12.74
C VAL A 149 4.97 1.75 -12.09
N PHE A 150 5.58 1.35 -10.97
CA PHE A 150 6.64 2.11 -10.31
C PHE A 150 7.80 2.39 -11.28
N LYS A 151 8.30 1.36 -11.98
CA LYS A 151 9.37 1.52 -12.96
C LYS A 151 8.98 2.49 -14.08
N ARG A 152 7.75 2.46 -14.59
CA ARG A 152 7.26 3.43 -15.59
C ARG A 152 7.29 4.86 -15.07
N PHE A 153 6.75 5.09 -13.88
CA PHE A 153 6.68 6.43 -13.29
C PHE A 153 8.07 6.97 -12.93
N TYR A 154 8.85 6.22 -12.13
CA TYR A 154 10.11 6.72 -11.58
C TYR A 154 11.19 6.91 -12.66
N ASN A 155 11.18 6.14 -13.75
CA ASN A 155 12.13 6.31 -14.86
C ASN A 155 11.73 7.41 -15.87
N SER A 156 10.57 8.06 -15.71
CA SER A 156 10.14 9.15 -16.59
C SER A 156 10.20 10.49 -15.86
N GLU A 157 11.13 11.36 -16.24
CA GLU A 157 11.16 12.74 -15.73
C GLU A 157 9.91 13.53 -16.11
N GLU A 158 9.37 13.30 -17.30
CA GLU A 158 8.12 13.90 -17.77
C GLU A 158 6.96 13.58 -16.83
N LEU A 159 6.75 12.29 -16.50
CA LEU A 159 5.68 11.87 -15.58
C LEU A 159 5.89 12.39 -14.14
N ARG A 160 7.14 12.60 -13.73
CA ARG A 160 7.49 13.15 -12.42
C ARG A 160 7.43 14.67 -12.35
N THR A 161 7.32 15.36 -13.48
CA THR A 161 7.31 16.82 -13.56
C THR A 161 5.89 17.35 -13.40
N CYS A 162 5.68 18.17 -12.39
CA CYS A 162 4.39 18.81 -12.16
C CYS A 162 4.12 19.88 -13.22
N ASP A 163 3.06 19.71 -14.00
CA ASP A 163 2.57 20.68 -14.99
C ASP A 163 2.05 22.00 -14.37
N ASN A 164 1.64 21.97 -13.10
CA ASN A 164 1.14 23.15 -12.38
C ASN A 164 2.25 24.04 -11.77
N CYS A 165 3.36 23.45 -11.28
CA CYS A 165 4.39 24.23 -10.56
C CYS A 165 5.85 23.96 -11.00
N GLY A 166 6.06 23.08 -11.98
CA GLY A 166 7.38 22.72 -12.49
C GLY A 166 8.25 21.88 -11.55
N HIS A 167 7.74 21.51 -10.37
CA HIS A 167 8.48 20.64 -9.45
C HIS A 167 8.61 19.22 -10.03
N VAL A 168 9.83 18.72 -10.07
CA VAL A 168 10.15 17.33 -10.44
C VAL A 168 10.24 16.49 -9.17
N MET A 169 9.41 15.46 -9.04
CA MET A 169 9.45 14.53 -7.91
C MET A 169 10.76 13.72 -7.91
N GLU A 170 11.43 13.66 -6.76
CA GLU A 170 12.63 12.84 -6.56
C GLU A 170 12.33 11.33 -6.68
N THR A 171 13.28 10.57 -7.20
CA THR A 171 13.22 9.11 -7.34
C THR A 171 13.92 8.40 -6.19
N ASP A 172 13.54 7.14 -5.95
CA ASP A 172 14.24 6.23 -5.05
C ASP A 172 14.96 5.17 -5.92
N PRO A 173 16.29 4.94 -5.73
CA PRO A 173 17.04 3.95 -6.47
C PRO A 173 16.38 2.56 -6.53
N LYS A 174 15.65 2.18 -5.47
CA LYS A 174 14.94 0.89 -5.40
C LYS A 174 13.87 0.68 -6.49
N PHE A 175 13.46 1.75 -7.16
CA PHE A 175 12.47 1.70 -8.25
C PHE A 175 13.05 2.05 -9.62
N THR A 176 14.32 2.44 -9.69
CA THR A 176 15.00 2.84 -10.93
C THR A 176 16.14 1.90 -11.33
N GLU A 177 16.65 1.08 -10.40
CA GLU A 177 17.62 0.03 -10.71
C GLU A 177 16.92 -1.19 -11.38
N GLU A 178 17.61 -1.82 -12.35
CA GLU A 178 17.09 -2.91 -13.19
C GLU A 178 16.82 -4.21 -12.43
#